data_AF-X8AFU1-F1
#
_entry.id   AF-X8AFU1-F1
#
_cell.length_a   1.000
_cell.length_b   1.000
_cell.length_c   1.000
_cell.angle_alpha   90.00
_cell.angle_beta   90.00
_cell.angle_gamma   90.00
#
_symmetry.space_group_name_H-M   'P 1'
#
loop_
_entity.id
_entity.type
_entity.pdbx_description
1 polymer ?
#
loop_
_entity_poly.entity_id
_entity_poly.type
_entity_poly.pdbx_seq_one_letter_code
_entity_poly.pdbx_strand_id
1 'polypeptide(L)'
;MTVLQSTLDPASPTYTEAATALTAKLAEIDRELAKALAGGGPKYVERHHSRGKLTARERIELLVDPDSPFLELCPLAAWAANSRWAPVSSWASARYRAWNA
;
A
#
# COMPACT_ATOMS: atom_id res chain seq x y z
N MET A 1 -16.15 5.00 34.86
CA MET A 1 -15.12 5.12 33.82
C MET A 1 -14.25 6.32 34.14
N THR A 2 -12.93 6.17 34.07
CA THR A 2 -11.99 7.28 34.29
C THR A 2 -11.78 8.02 32.98
N VAL A 3 -12.03 9.33 32.96
CA VAL A 3 -11.86 10.16 31.77
C VAL A 3 -10.43 10.72 31.74
N LEU A 4 -9.74 10.57 30.62
CA LEU A 4 -8.45 11.24 30.38
C LEU A 4 -8.72 12.67 29.88
N GLN A 5 -8.24 13.66 30.64
CA GLN A 5 -8.31 15.07 30.23
C GLN A 5 -7.08 15.39 29.36
N SER A 6 -7.32 15.85 28.12
CA SER A 6 -6.24 16.34 27.27
C SER A 6 -5.78 17.71 27.77
N THR A 7 -4.46 17.90 27.84
CA THR A 7 -3.84 19.19 28.14
C THR A 7 -3.32 19.91 26.88
N LEU A 8 -3.59 19.36 25.69
CA LEU A 8 -3.18 19.95 24.42
C LEU A 8 -4.12 21.08 24.02
N ASP A 9 -3.55 22.20 23.57
CA ASP A 9 -4.25 23.30 22.91
C ASP A 9 -4.08 23.22 21.38
N PRO A 10 -5.12 22.80 20.63
CA PRO A 10 -5.07 22.69 19.17
C PRO A 10 -4.97 24.03 18.44
N ALA A 11 -5.26 25.16 19.10
CA ALA A 11 -5.15 26.49 18.50
C ALA A 11 -3.75 27.11 18.71
N SER A 12 -2.89 26.47 19.50
CA SER A 12 -1.55 26.97 19.76
C SER A 12 -0.67 26.95 18.48
N PRO A 13 0.25 27.91 18.32
CA PRO A 13 1.18 27.92 17.19
C PRO A 13 2.02 26.65 17.11
N THR A 14 2.52 26.15 18.25
CA THR A 14 3.33 24.92 18.31
C THR A 14 2.56 23.69 17.85
N TYR A 15 1.27 23.56 18.20
CA TYR A 15 0.43 22.48 17.69
C TYR A 15 0.29 22.55 16.17
N THR A 16 0.02 23.75 15.64
CA THR A 16 -0.16 23.97 14.21
C THR A 16 1.10 23.65 13.41
N GLU A 17 2.28 24.03 13.92
CA GLU A 17 3.58 23.70 13.32
C GLU A 17 3.81 22.18 13.29
N ALA A 18 3.58 21.50 14.41
CA ALA A 18 3.73 20.05 14.52
C ALA A 18 2.74 19.30 13.60
N ALA A 19 1.48 19.74 13.56
CA ALA A 19 0.45 19.16 12.69
C ALA A 19 0.82 19.34 11.21
N THR A 20 1.36 20.51 10.84
CA THR A 20 1.82 20.78 9.46
C THR A 20 2.99 19.86 9.09
N ALA A 21 3.99 19.73 9.97
CA ALA A 21 5.13 18.85 9.76
C ALA A 21 4.70 17.37 9.59
N LEU A 22 3.79 16.89 10.44
CA LEU A 22 3.26 15.53 10.34
C LEU A 22 2.45 15.32 9.05
N THR A 23 1.61 16.29 8.69
CA THR A 23 0.81 16.23 7.45
C THR A 23 1.70 16.13 6.21
N ALA A 24 2.82 16.86 6.19
CA ALA A 24 3.80 16.74 5.11
C ALA A 24 4.40 15.32 5.01
N LYS A 25 4.64 14.66 6.15
CA LYS A 25 5.12 13.27 6.20
C LYS A 25 4.06 12.26 5.77
N LEU A 26 2.81 12.46 6.16
CA LEU A 26 1.69 11.63 5.67
C LEU A 26 1.58 11.72 4.14
N ALA A 27 1.69 12.93 3.58
CA ALA A 27 1.69 13.11 2.13
C ALA A 27 2.89 12.42 1.44
N GLU A 28 4.07 12.34 2.08
CA GLU A 28 5.18 11.52 1.58
C GLU A 28 4.81 10.03 1.52
N ILE A 29 4.21 9.51 2.59
CA ILE A 29 3.78 8.11 2.68
C ILE A 29 2.71 7.80 1.62
N ASP A 30 1.71 8.67 1.47
CA ASP A 30 0.63 8.49 0.48
C ASP A 30 1.17 8.38 -0.96
N ARG A 31 2.20 9.17 -1.29
CA ARG A 31 2.86 9.08 -2.60
C ARG A 31 3.55 7.73 -2.82
N GLU A 32 4.20 7.17 -1.81
CA GLU A 32 4.84 5.86 -1.91
C GLU A 32 3.81 4.72 -1.94
N LEU A 33 2.73 4.84 -1.16
CA LEU A 33 1.60 3.90 -1.21
C LEU A 33 0.96 3.88 -2.59
N ALA A 34 0.74 5.05 -3.21
CA ALA A 34 0.20 5.13 -4.57
C ALA A 34 1.06 4.36 -5.59
N LYS A 35 2.39 4.42 -5.45
CA LYS A 35 3.31 3.63 -6.30
C LYS A 35 3.18 2.13 -6.05
N ALA A 36 3.08 1.71 -4.78
CA ALA A 36 2.89 0.29 -4.43
C ALA A 36 1.52 -0.24 -4.90
N LEU A 37 0.48 0.58 -4.86
CA LEU A 37 -0.86 0.27 -5.38
C LEU A 37 -0.85 0.09 -6.90
N ALA A 38 -0.12 0.94 -7.63
CA ALA A 38 0.07 0.81 -9.07
C ALA A 38 0.81 -0.48 -9.49
N GLY A 39 1.47 -1.16 -8.54
CA GLY A 39 2.14 -2.45 -8.76
C GLY A 39 3.27 -2.34 -9.79
N GLY A 40 3.28 -3.23 -10.78
CA GLY A 40 4.25 -3.19 -11.88
C GLY A 40 4.02 -2.04 -12.88
N GLY A 41 2.92 -1.29 -12.76
CA GLY A 41 2.49 -0.27 -13.72
C GLY A 41 1.50 -0.81 -14.76
N PRO A 42 0.86 0.10 -15.53
CA PRO A 42 -0.31 -0.20 -16.38
C PRO A 42 -0.01 -1.28 -17.42
N LYS A 43 1.18 -1.27 -18.01
CA LYS A 43 1.63 -2.28 -18.98
C LYS A 43 1.53 -3.71 -18.45
N TYR A 44 1.86 -3.94 -17.17
CA TYR A 44 1.82 -5.28 -16.59
C TYR A 44 0.40 -5.66 -16.18
N VAL A 45 -0.38 -4.70 -15.68
CA VAL A 45 -1.80 -4.89 -15.37
C VAL A 45 -2.55 -5.34 -16.63
N GLU A 46 -2.39 -4.61 -17.73
CA GLU A 46 -3.04 -4.92 -19.00
C GLU A 46 -2.61 -6.27 -19.56
N ARG A 47 -1.32 -6.63 -19.44
CA ARG A 47 -0.81 -7.98 -19.77
C ARG A 47 -1.40 -9.09 -18.88
N HIS A 48 -1.69 -8.79 -17.61
CA HIS A 48 -2.35 -9.74 -16.71
C HIS A 48 -3.81 -9.94 -17.12
N HIS A 49 -4.52 -8.85 -17.41
CA HIS A 49 -5.90 -8.87 -17.89
C HIS A 49 -6.05 -9.53 -19.26
N SER A 50 -5.11 -9.31 -20.19
CA SER A 50 -5.13 -9.92 -21.53
C SER A 50 -5.05 -11.45 -21.50
N ARG A 51 -4.69 -12.04 -20.35
CA ARG A 51 -4.69 -13.49 -20.11
C ARG A 51 -5.96 -13.99 -19.43
N GLY A 52 -6.99 -13.14 -19.31
CA GLY A 52 -8.22 -13.43 -18.59
C GLY A 52 -8.02 -13.56 -17.07
N LYS A 53 -6.98 -12.94 -16.51
CA LYS A 53 -6.65 -13.05 -15.07
C LYS A 53 -6.85 -11.73 -14.36
N LEU A 54 -7.46 -11.80 -13.19
CA LEU A 54 -7.51 -10.71 -12.22
C LEU A 54 -6.14 -10.51 -11.56
N THR A 55 -5.83 -9.26 -11.24
CA THR A 55 -4.72 -8.86 -10.37
C THR A 55 -4.94 -9.38 -8.95
N ALA A 56 -3.90 -9.36 -8.12
CA ALA A 56 -4.01 -9.83 -6.74
C ALA A 56 -5.05 -9.02 -5.94
N ARG A 57 -5.08 -7.69 -6.10
CA ARG A 57 -6.02 -6.81 -5.39
C ARG A 57 -7.45 -6.96 -5.88
N GLU A 58 -7.67 -7.12 -7.19
CA GLU A 58 -9.00 -7.44 -7.74
C GLU A 58 -9.55 -8.77 -7.19
N ARG A 59 -8.69 -9.76 -6.95
CA ARG A 59 -9.13 -11.02 -6.31
C ARG A 59 -9.49 -10.84 -4.84
N ILE A 60 -8.75 -9.99 -4.12
CA ILE A 60 -9.05 -9.67 -2.72
C ILE A 60 -10.40 -8.97 -2.65
N GLU A 61 -10.63 -7.98 -3.52
CA GLU A 61 -11.91 -7.23 -3.60
C GLU A 61 -13.11 -8.15 -3.81
N LEU A 62 -12.98 -9.18 -4.67
CA LEU A 62 -14.04 -10.17 -4.89
C LEU A 62 -14.17 -11.20 -3.77
N LEU A 63 -13.15 -11.35 -2.93
CA LEU A 63 -13.11 -12.34 -1.86
C LEU A 63 -13.71 -11.81 -0.56
N VAL A 64 -13.55 -10.52 -0.29
CA VAL A 64 -14.07 -9.88 0.92
C VAL A 64 -15.55 -9.53 0.78
N ASP A 65 -16.24 -9.43 1.92
CA ASP A 65 -17.62 -8.98 1.93
C ASP A 65 -17.70 -7.51 1.49
N PRO A 66 -18.70 -7.12 0.69
CA PRO A 66 -18.93 -5.72 0.34
C PRO A 66 -19.00 -4.83 1.59
N ASP A 67 -18.40 -3.65 1.51
CA ASP A 67 -18.32 -2.65 2.58
C ASP A 67 -17.60 -3.11 3.86
N SER A 68 -16.96 -4.28 3.85
CA SER A 68 -16.10 -4.71 4.96
C SER A 68 -14.80 -3.89 5.00
N PRO A 69 -14.32 -3.49 6.19
CA PRO A 69 -13.05 -2.80 6.29
C PRO A 69 -11.89 -3.73 5.94
N PHE A 70 -10.97 -3.27 5.09
CA PHE A 70 -9.75 -4.01 4.75
C PHE A 70 -8.51 -3.33 5.35
N LEU A 71 -7.75 -4.07 6.18
CA LEU A 71 -6.49 -3.63 6.76
C LEU A 71 -5.32 -4.31 6.06
N GLU A 72 -4.68 -3.60 5.11
CA GLU A 72 -3.50 -4.12 4.40
C GLU A 72 -2.27 -4.16 5.32
N LEU A 73 -1.57 -5.30 5.33
CA LEU A 73 -0.35 -5.48 6.11
C LEU A 73 0.88 -5.20 5.26
N CYS A 74 1.79 -4.38 5.79
CA CYS A 74 3.10 -4.08 5.21
C CYS A 74 3.06 -3.66 3.71
N PRO A 75 2.25 -2.68 3.29
CA PRO A 75 2.13 -2.29 1.88
C PRO A 75 3.43 -1.77 1.24
N LEU A 76 4.36 -1.28 2.06
CA LEU A 76 5.69 -0.81 1.64
C LEU A 76 6.80 -1.85 1.87
N ALA A 77 6.46 -3.14 1.95
CA ALA A 77 7.46 -4.20 2.06
C ALA A 77 8.45 -4.14 0.89
N ALA A 78 9.75 -4.27 1.19
CA ALA A 78 10.86 -4.14 0.24
C ALA A 78 10.99 -2.77 -0.46
N TRP A 79 10.40 -1.71 0.09
CA TRP A 79 10.63 -0.34 -0.36
C TRP A 79 12.13 0.02 -0.24
N ALA A 80 12.69 0.58 -1.32
CA ALA A 80 14.11 0.95 -1.45
C ALA A 80 15.16 -0.18 -1.30
N ALA A 81 14.75 -1.46 -1.28
CA ALA A 81 15.70 -2.56 -1.25
C ALA A 81 16.40 -2.74 -2.61
N ASN A 82 17.72 -2.51 -2.68
CA ASN A 82 18.55 -2.71 -3.87
C ASN A 82 19.15 -4.13 -3.97
N SER A 83 18.45 -5.12 -3.43
CA SER A 83 18.93 -6.50 -3.40
C SER A 83 18.34 -7.29 -4.56
N ARG A 84 19.19 -8.08 -5.23
CA ARG A 84 18.85 -9.03 -6.32
C ARG A 84 17.72 -10.04 -6.01
N TRP A 85 17.19 -10.00 -4.79
CA TRP A 85 16.16 -10.86 -4.21
C TRP A 85 14.91 -10.09 -3.75
N ALA A 86 14.94 -8.76 -3.87
CA ALA A 86 13.83 -7.86 -3.56
C ALA A 86 13.52 -7.10 -4.84
N PRO A 87 12.42 -7.47 -5.50
CA PRO A 87 11.27 -6.62 -5.30
C PRO A 87 9.94 -7.37 -5.37
N VAL A 88 8.95 -6.91 -4.62
CA VAL A 88 7.52 -7.28 -4.81
C VAL A 88 7.07 -7.02 -6.27
N SER A 89 7.83 -6.21 -7.04
CA SER A 89 7.66 -6.00 -8.48
C SER A 89 8.32 -7.04 -9.41
N SER A 90 9.15 -7.99 -8.93
CA SER A 90 9.74 -9.08 -9.76
C SER A 90 9.25 -10.49 -9.43
N TRP A 91 8.35 -10.68 -8.46
CA TRP A 91 7.82 -12.02 -8.15
C TRP A 91 6.95 -12.64 -9.27
N ALA A 92 6.67 -11.91 -10.35
CA ALA A 92 5.77 -12.35 -11.42
C ALA A 92 6.43 -13.15 -12.58
N SER A 93 7.77 -13.24 -12.68
CA SER A 93 8.41 -13.79 -13.90
C SER A 93 9.09 -15.15 -13.76
N ALA A 94 9.50 -15.59 -12.56
CA ALA A 94 10.39 -16.75 -12.43
C ALA A 94 9.71 -18.08 -12.03
N ARG A 95 8.56 -18.08 -11.35
CA ARG A 95 7.95 -19.32 -10.81
C ARG A 95 6.64 -19.78 -11.45
N TYR A 96 6.05 -19.01 -12.36
CA TYR A 96 4.81 -19.41 -13.05
C TYR A 96 4.99 -20.61 -14.01
N ARG A 97 6.24 -21.01 -14.34
CA ARG A 97 6.51 -22.18 -15.19
C ARG A 97 6.48 -23.53 -14.46
N ALA A 98 6.47 -23.54 -13.12
CA ALA A 98 6.58 -24.78 -12.34
C ALA A 98 5.24 -25.29 -11.78
N TRP A 99 4.14 -24.54 -11.92
CA TRP A 99 2.83 -24.91 -11.36
C TRP A 99 1.78 -25.28 -12.43
N ASN A 100 2.13 -25.16 -13.72
CA ASN A 100 1.30 -25.56 -14.85
C ASN A 100 1.97 -26.67 -15.70
N ALA A 101 2.86 -27.45 -15.08
CA ALA A 101 3.33 -28.74 -15.56
C ALA A 101 2.93 -29.78 -14.51
#